data_AF-A0AAV5T4H5-F1
#
_entry.id   AF-A0AAV5T4H5-F1
#
_cell.length_a   1.000
_cell.length_b   1.000
_cell.length_c   1.000
_cell.angle_alpha   90.00
_cell.angle_beta   90.00
_cell.angle_gamma   90.00
#
_symmetry.space_group_name_H-M   'P 1'
#
loop_
_entity.id
_entity.type
_entity.pdbx_description
1 polymer ?
#
loop_
_entity_poly.entity_id
_entity_poly.type
_entity_poly.pdbx_seq_one_letter_code
_entity_poly.pdbx_strand_id
1 'polypeptide(L)'
;MIVETLVFVIFAAIANAQNECNAYSQLESAAPCGPSGYARNYGQPNCLNFSNRANTFDARGKQFLTCTRSRLAQFVRQDLIAVSGRGTAQL
;
A
#
# COMPACT_ATOMS: atom_id res chain seq x y z
N MET A 1 -17.47 -9.12 26.91
CA MET A 1 -16.32 -9.86 26.35
C MET A 1 -16.27 -9.93 24.82
N ILE A 2 -17.40 -9.89 24.09
CA ILE A 2 -17.41 -9.97 22.60
C ILE A 2 -17.12 -8.60 21.93
N VAL A 3 -17.55 -7.50 22.57
CA VAL A 3 -17.37 -6.13 22.04
C VAL A 3 -15.90 -5.72 22.04
N GLU A 4 -15.15 -6.01 23.11
CA GLU A 4 -13.73 -5.64 23.19
C GLU A 4 -12.88 -6.42 22.17
N THR A 5 -13.16 -7.71 21.97
CA THR A 5 -12.47 -8.52 20.96
C THR A 5 -12.74 -8.02 19.53
N LEU A 6 -13.99 -7.64 19.21
CA LEU A 6 -14.32 -7.03 17.92
C LEU A 6 -13.56 -5.71 17.70
N VAL A 7 -13.50 -4.87 18.74
CA VAL A 7 -12.80 -3.58 18.70
C VAL A 7 -11.29 -3.79 18.48
N PHE A 8 -10.65 -4.72 19.19
CA PHE A 8 -9.22 -5.05 18.98
C PHE A 8 -8.94 -5.60 17.58
N VAL A 9 -9.81 -6.46 17.04
CA VAL A 9 -9.65 -7.01 15.68
C VAL A 9 -9.80 -5.91 14.62
N ILE A 10 -10.75 -5.00 14.80
CA ILE A 10 -10.94 -3.84 13.92
C ILE A 10 -9.69 -2.95 13.96
N PHE A 11 -9.18 -2.60 15.14
CA PHE A 11 -7.97 -1.78 15.26
C PHE A 11 -6.74 -2.42 14.63
N ALA A 12 -6.54 -3.73 14.82
CA ALA A 12 -5.42 -4.45 14.21
C ALA A 12 -5.53 -4.49 12.67
N ALA A 13 -6.73 -4.68 12.12
CA ALA A 13 -6.94 -4.68 10.68
C ALA A 13 -6.68 -3.31 10.04
N ILE A 14 -7.10 -2.22 10.71
CA ILE A 14 -6.86 -0.84 10.26
C ILE A 14 -5.35 -0.54 10.30
N ALA A 15 -4.66 -0.89 11.39
CA ALA A 15 -3.23 -0.67 11.52
C ALA A 15 -2.41 -1.42 10.45
N ASN A 16 -2.81 -2.64 10.08
CA ASN A 16 -2.14 -3.42 9.04
C ASN A 16 -2.30 -2.80 7.64
N ALA A 17 -3.50 -2.31 7.32
CA ALA A 17 -3.76 -1.61 6.06
C ALA A 17 -2.97 -0.30 5.95
N GLN A 18 -2.88 0.47 7.05
CA GLN A 18 -2.07 1.70 7.11
C GLN A 18 -0.59 1.40 6.79
N ASN A 19 -0.05 0.32 7.34
CA ASN A 19 1.34 -0.07 7.15
C ASN A 19 1.62 -0.50 5.69
N GLU A 20 0.74 -1.29 5.08
CA GLU A 20 0.84 -1.71 3.67
C GLU A 20 0.80 -0.51 2.70
N CYS A 21 -0.10 0.45 2.92
CA CYS A 21 -0.26 1.59 2.01
C CYS A 21 0.87 2.64 2.13
N ASN A 22 1.66 2.64 3.21
CA ASN A 22 2.76 3.60 3.38
C ASN A 22 3.91 3.39 2.39
N ALA A 23 4.00 2.20 1.77
CA ALA A 23 5.00 1.91 0.72
C ALA A 23 4.90 2.89 -0.46
N TYR A 24 3.69 3.31 -0.81
CA TYR A 24 3.46 4.23 -1.93
C TYR A 24 3.93 5.65 -1.62
N SER A 25 3.78 6.13 -0.37
CA SER A 25 4.30 7.43 0.04
C SER A 25 5.82 7.51 -0.13
N GLN A 26 6.51 6.43 0.24
CA GLN A 26 7.96 6.31 0.06
C GLN A 26 8.35 6.22 -1.42
N LEU A 27 7.56 5.53 -2.26
CA LEU A 27 7.80 5.51 -3.70
C LEU A 27 7.65 6.89 -4.33
N GLU A 28 6.61 7.62 -3.94
CA GLU A 28 6.35 8.98 -4.44
C GLU A 28 7.45 9.97 -4.07
N SER A 29 8.10 9.80 -2.92
CA SER A 29 9.24 10.63 -2.50
C SER A 29 10.55 10.25 -3.22
N ALA A 30 10.75 8.98 -3.57
CA ALA A 30 11.95 8.50 -4.24
C ALA A 30 11.89 8.59 -5.78
N ALA A 31 10.70 8.49 -6.37
CA ALA A 31 10.53 8.44 -7.82
C ALA A 31 10.59 9.85 -8.44
N PRO A 32 11.20 9.99 -9.63
CA PRO A 32 11.19 11.25 -10.37
C PRO A 32 9.76 11.64 -10.78
N CYS A 33 9.47 12.95 -10.80
CA CYS A 33 8.23 13.48 -11.33
C CYS A 33 8.36 13.82 -12.83
N GLY A 34 7.25 13.71 -13.57
CA GLY A 34 7.18 14.08 -14.99
C GLY A 34 6.36 13.09 -15.82
N PRO A 35 6.29 13.27 -17.16
CA PRO A 35 5.50 12.44 -18.07
C PRO A 35 5.84 10.94 -18.04
N SER A 36 7.06 10.58 -17.63
CA SER A 36 7.55 9.21 -17.45
C SER A 36 7.75 8.83 -15.98
N GLY A 37 7.35 9.70 -15.05
CA GLY A 37 7.52 9.53 -13.62
C GLY A 37 6.35 8.81 -12.96
N TYR A 38 6.47 8.55 -11.66
CA TYR A 38 5.38 7.97 -10.88
C TYR A 38 4.31 9.02 -10.57
N ALA A 39 3.03 8.63 -10.63
CA ALA A 39 1.91 9.51 -10.36
C ALA A 39 1.81 9.83 -8.86
N ARG A 40 2.12 11.08 -8.49
CA ARG A 40 2.08 11.56 -7.10
C ARG A 40 0.66 11.74 -6.59
N ASN A 41 0.44 11.45 -5.31
CA ASN A 41 -0.82 11.52 -4.60
C ASN A 41 -1.89 10.54 -5.12
N TYR A 42 -1.49 9.44 -5.74
CA TYR A 42 -2.43 8.41 -6.22
C TYR A 42 -2.26 7.08 -5.49
N GLY A 43 -1.03 6.62 -5.27
CA GLY A 43 -0.77 5.27 -4.77
C GLY A 43 -1.34 5.05 -3.37
N GLN A 44 -0.92 5.89 -2.41
CA GLN A 44 -1.36 5.78 -1.02
C GLN A 44 -2.88 6.07 -0.88
N PRO A 45 -3.45 7.14 -1.46
CA PRO A 45 -4.88 7.40 -1.36
C PRO A 45 -5.75 6.27 -1.93
N ASN A 46 -5.38 5.70 -3.09
CA ASN A 46 -6.12 4.59 -3.67
C ASN A 46 -6.03 3.34 -2.79
N CYS A 47 -4.83 2.98 -2.32
CA CYS A 47 -4.65 1.83 -1.43
C CYS A 47 -5.53 1.94 -0.15
N LEU A 48 -5.58 3.12 0.46
CA LEU A 48 -6.44 3.39 1.62
C LEU A 48 -7.93 3.31 1.26
N ASN A 49 -8.34 3.88 0.13
CA ASN A 49 -9.74 3.86 -0.30
C ASN A 49 -10.25 2.41 -0.51
N PHE A 50 -9.48 1.59 -1.23
CA PHE A 50 -9.80 0.18 -1.43
C PHE A 50 -9.81 -0.61 -0.10
N SER A 51 -8.88 -0.32 0.80
CA SER A 51 -8.81 -0.98 2.11
C SER A 51 -10.00 -0.63 2.99
N ASN A 52 -10.38 0.64 3.05
CA ASN A 52 -11.53 1.11 3.84
C ASN A 52 -12.86 0.57 3.30
N ARG A 53 -12.92 0.32 1.99
CA ARG A 53 -14.09 -0.25 1.31
C ARG A 53 -14.03 -1.77 1.19
N ALA A 54 -13.05 -2.46 1.76
CA ALA A 54 -12.89 -3.92 1.60
C ALA A 54 -14.17 -4.71 1.89
N ASN A 55 -14.98 -4.25 2.84
CA ASN A 55 -16.25 -4.89 3.22
C ASN A 55 -17.37 -4.73 2.19
N THR A 56 -17.30 -3.73 1.31
CA THR A 56 -18.32 -3.48 0.26
C THR A 56 -18.13 -4.34 -0.98
N PHE A 57 -17.00 -5.04 -1.11
CA PHE A 57 -16.75 -5.94 -2.22
C PHE A 57 -17.42 -7.29 -1.99
N ASP A 58 -17.79 -7.95 -3.09
CA ASP A 58 -18.23 -9.34 -3.06
C ASP A 58 -17.08 -10.29 -2.69
N ALA A 59 -17.37 -11.59 -2.59
CA ALA A 59 -16.35 -12.58 -2.21
C ALA A 59 -15.14 -12.58 -3.16
N ARG A 60 -15.38 -12.42 -4.46
CA ARG A 60 -14.32 -12.37 -5.48
C ARG A 60 -13.47 -11.11 -5.34
N GLY A 61 -14.08 -9.96 -5.13
CA GLY A 61 -13.41 -8.68 -4.93
C GLY A 61 -12.59 -8.65 -3.64
N LYS A 62 -13.10 -9.22 -2.54
CA LYS A 62 -12.34 -9.40 -1.29
C LYS A 62 -11.11 -10.27 -1.48
N GLN A 63 -11.25 -11.38 -2.21
CA GLN A 63 -10.13 -12.26 -2.52
C GLN A 63 -9.09 -11.53 -3.39
N PHE A 64 -9.54 -10.82 -4.43
CA PHE A 64 -8.66 -10.01 -5.28
C PHE A 64 -7.89 -8.97 -4.48
N LEU A 65 -8.58 -8.18 -3.65
CA LEU A 65 -7.94 -7.15 -2.82
C LEU A 65 -6.92 -7.75 -1.86
N THR A 66 -7.25 -8.87 -1.22
CA THR A 66 -6.33 -9.56 -0.30
C THR A 66 -5.07 -10.04 -1.02
N CYS A 67 -5.21 -10.65 -2.20
CA CYS A 67 -4.08 -11.15 -2.98
C CYS A 67 -3.22 -10.03 -3.57
N THR A 68 -3.86 -9.00 -4.14
CA THR A 68 -3.18 -7.96 -4.91
C THR A 68 -2.56 -6.89 -4.01
N ARG A 69 -3.27 -6.44 -2.96
CA ARG A 69 -2.81 -5.31 -2.13
C ARG A 69 -1.48 -5.61 -1.45
N SER A 70 -1.37 -6.77 -0.81
CA SER A 70 -0.15 -7.15 -0.07
C SER A 70 1.04 -7.37 -1.02
N ARG A 71 0.82 -8.07 -2.15
CA ARG A 71 1.86 -8.30 -3.16
C ARG A 71 2.33 -7.03 -3.84
N LEU A 72 1.41 -6.13 -4.19
CA LEU A 72 1.75 -4.87 -4.84
C LEU A 72 2.51 -3.94 -3.88
N ALA A 73 2.08 -3.86 -2.62
CA ALA A 73 2.80 -3.12 -1.59
C ALA A 73 4.21 -3.69 -1.36
N GLN A 74 4.37 -5.03 -1.36
CA GLN A 74 5.68 -5.67 -1.25
C GLN A 74 6.58 -5.37 -2.46
N PHE A 75 6.05 -5.46 -3.67
CA PHE A 75 6.76 -5.11 -4.89
C PHE A 75 7.25 -3.66 -4.86
N VAL A 76 6.38 -2.72 -4.50
CA VAL A 76 6.74 -1.30 -4.36
C VAL A 76 7.84 -1.10 -3.30
N ARG A 77 7.77 -1.80 -2.16
CA ARG A 77 8.86 -1.74 -1.15
C ARG A 77 10.18 -2.28 -1.66
N GLN A 78 10.16 -3.31 -2.52
CA GLN A 78 11.38 -3.86 -3.13
C GLN A 78 11.95 -2.92 -4.20
N ASP A 79 11.10 -2.28 -4.99
CA ASP A 79 11.51 -1.25 -5.96
C ASP A 79 12.19 -0.06 -5.28
N LEU A 80 11.78 0.30 -4.06
CA LEU A 80 12.49 1.32 -3.27
C LEU A 80 13.95 0.94 -2.99
N ILE A 81 14.24 -0.33 -2.72
CA ILE A 81 15.62 -0.82 -2.54
C ILE A 81 16.39 -0.72 -3.87
N ALA A 82 15.72 -1.05 -4.98
CA ALA A 82 16.32 -0.99 -6.32
C ALA A 82 16.54 0.43 -6.86
N VAL A 83 15.73 1.41 -6.44
CA VAL A 83 15.86 2.84 -6.79
C VAL A 83 16.90 3.52 -5.89
N SER A 84 16.93 3.21 -4.59
CA SER A 84 17.94 3.76 -3.67
C SER A 84 19.36 3.21 -3.93
N GLY A 85 19.50 1.99 -4.43
CA GLY A 85 20.79 1.43 -4.88
C GLY A 85 21.27 1.92 -6.26
N ARG A 86 20.40 2.55 -7.06
CA ARG A 86 20.75 3.09 -8.39
C ARG A 86 21.30 4.52 -8.36
N GLY A 87 21.31 5.16 -7.18
CA GLY A 87 21.87 6.50 -6.97
C GLY A 87 23.38 6.54 -6.69
N THR A 88 24.06 5.41 -6.56
CA THR A 88 25.50 5.35 -6.23
C THR A 88 26.38 4.69 -7.30
N ALA A 89 25.82 4.41 -8.49
CA ALA A 89 26.56 3.82 -9.60
C ALA A 89 26.49 4.72 -10.84
N GLN A 90 26.86 5.98 -10.70
CA GLN A 90 27.25 6.86 -11.81
C GLN A 90 27.83 8.18 -11.29
N LEU A 91 29.04 8.12 -10.74
CA LEU A 91 30.09 9.14 -10.86
C LEU A 91 31.45 8.44 -10.76
#